data_AF-A0A6G2DWH2-F1
#
_entry.id   AF-A0A6G2DWH2-F1
#
_cell.length_a   1.000
_cell.length_b   1.000
_cell.length_c   1.000
_cell.angle_alpha   90.00
_cell.angle_beta   90.00
_cell.angle_gamma   90.00
#
_symmetry.space_group_name_H-M   'P 1'
#
loop_
_entity.id
_entity.type
_entity.pdbx_description
1 polymer ?
#
loop_
_entity_poly.entity_id
_entity_poly.type
_entity_poly.pdbx_seq_one_letter_code
_entity_poly.pdbx_strand_id
1 'polypeptide(L)'
;VKVCTVVGFPLGATTSTVKAFETKEAIQNGADEIDMVINVGALKSGDLALVESDIRAVVEASGDKLVKVIIEACLLTDQEKVLACQLAQKAGSDFVKTSTGFSTGGATIADVRLMRETVGPDMG
;
A
#
# COMPACT_ATOMS: atom_id res chain seq x y z
N VAL A 1 13.83 17.58 -5.73
CA VAL A 1 13.89 16.14 -5.37
C VAL A 1 12.85 15.93 -4.29
N LYS A 2 11.96 14.94 -4.43
CA LYS A 2 10.92 14.63 -3.44
C LYS A 2 11.48 13.72 -2.35
N VAL A 3 11.01 13.90 -1.11
CA VAL A 3 11.38 13.05 0.04
C VAL A 3 10.29 12.02 0.25
N CYS A 4 10.58 10.75 -0.01
CA CYS A 4 9.66 9.64 0.23
C CYS A 4 10.14 8.85 1.45
N THR A 5 9.21 8.40 2.28
CA THR A 5 9.49 7.42 3.34
C THR A 5 8.48 6.27 3.32
N VAL A 6 8.68 5.29 4.18
CA VAL A 6 7.86 4.08 4.28
C VAL A 6 7.05 4.06 5.58
N VAL A 7 5.90 3.38 5.58
CA VAL A 7 4.99 3.27 6.74
C VAL A 7 4.56 1.83 6.97
N GLY A 8 4.60 1.37 8.23
CA GLY A 8 4.30 -0.01 8.60
C GLY A 8 5.24 -1.01 7.92
N PHE A 9 6.44 -0.57 7.54
CA PHE A 9 7.35 -1.30 6.66
C PHE A 9 8.38 -2.14 7.45
N PRO A 10 8.83 -3.29 6.92
CA PRO A 10 8.38 -3.94 5.68
C PRO A 10 7.20 -4.89 5.88
N LEU A 11 6.79 -5.19 7.12
CA LEU A 11 5.91 -6.33 7.38
C LEU A 11 4.41 -6.02 7.20
N GLY A 12 4.00 -4.76 7.30
CA GLY A 12 2.61 -4.34 7.17
C GLY A 12 1.69 -4.79 8.30
N ALA A 13 2.22 -5.39 9.37
CA ALA A 13 1.47 -6.10 10.41
C ALA A 13 1.27 -5.30 11.72
N THR A 14 1.56 -3.99 11.71
CA THR A 14 1.17 -3.10 12.83
C THR A 14 -0.26 -2.61 12.66
N THR A 15 -0.83 -2.00 13.70
CA THR A 15 -2.22 -1.50 13.67
C THR A 15 -2.36 -0.28 12.77
N SER A 16 -3.57 -0.08 12.23
CA SER A 16 -3.90 1.08 11.40
C SER A 16 -3.69 2.41 12.12
N THR A 17 -3.93 2.44 13.44
CA THR A 17 -3.66 3.61 14.29
C THR A 17 -2.17 3.96 14.35
N VAL A 18 -1.28 2.95 14.39
CA VAL A 18 0.17 3.17 14.37
C VAL A 18 0.61 3.65 12.99
N LYS A 19 0.12 3.04 11.90
CA LYS A 19 0.44 3.49 10.53
C LYS A 19 0.00 4.93 10.29
N ALA A 20 -1.20 5.31 10.75
CA ALA A 20 -1.69 6.69 10.66
C ALA A 20 -0.85 7.67 11.50
N PHE A 21 -0.41 7.26 12.69
CA PHE A 21 0.50 8.07 13.52
C PHE A 21 1.86 8.27 12.83
N GLU A 22 2.49 7.18 12.38
CA GLU A 22 3.77 7.20 11.66
C GLU A 22 3.69 8.08 10.41
N THR A 23 2.58 8.02 9.67
CA THR A 23 2.32 8.88 8.51
C THR A 23 2.33 10.36 8.87
N LYS A 24 1.63 10.75 9.95
CA LYS A 24 1.59 12.15 10.40
C LYS A 24 2.96 12.65 10.84
N GLU A 25 3.69 11.80 11.56
CA GLU A 25 5.04 12.10 12.04
C GLU A 25 6.02 12.29 10.88
N ALA A 26 5.99 11.39 9.90
CA ALA A 26 6.79 11.47 8.68
C ALA A 26 6.54 12.78 7.91
N ILE A 27 5.28 13.19 7.78
CA ILE A 27 4.91 14.44 7.09
C ILE A 27 5.37 15.67 7.88
N GLN A 28 5.23 15.65 9.20
CA GLN A 28 5.77 16.72 10.07
C GLN A 28 7.29 16.85 9.94
N ASN A 29 7.98 15.74 9.69
CA ASN A 29 9.42 15.71 9.43
C ASN A 29 9.81 16.06 7.97
N GLY A 30 8.84 16.35 7.11
CA GLY A 30 9.09 16.84 5.75
C GLY A 30 8.99 15.80 4.63
N ALA A 31 8.35 14.65 4.87
CA ALA A 31 8.04 13.71 3.79
C ALA A 31 7.02 14.32 2.80
N ASP A 32 7.32 14.22 1.50
CA ASP A 32 6.43 14.56 0.40
C ASP A 32 5.51 13.38 0.01
N GLU A 33 5.95 12.15 0.26
CA GLU A 33 5.31 10.92 -0.22
C GLU A 33 5.45 9.78 0.79
N ILE A 34 4.46 8.88 0.83
CA ILE A 34 4.36 7.76 1.77
C ILE A 34 4.18 6.44 1.02
N ASP A 35 5.05 5.47 1.30
CA ASP A 35 4.94 4.09 0.80
C ASP A 35 4.55 3.16 1.96
N MET A 36 3.26 2.84 2.09
CA MET A 36 2.77 1.95 3.14
C MET A 36 2.76 0.48 2.71
N VAL A 37 2.87 -0.46 3.65
CA VAL A 37 2.67 -1.89 3.39
C VAL A 37 1.30 -2.34 3.87
N ILE A 38 0.54 -3.08 3.03
CA ILE A 38 -0.76 -3.63 3.43
C ILE A 38 -0.63 -4.69 4.53
N ASN A 39 -1.71 -4.95 5.25
CA ASN A 39 -1.80 -6.12 6.11
C ASN A 39 -2.02 -7.40 5.27
N VAL A 40 -0.92 -8.04 4.86
CA VAL A 40 -0.95 -9.27 4.05
C VAL A 40 -1.70 -10.40 4.76
N GLY A 41 -1.56 -10.52 6.08
CA GLY A 41 -2.25 -11.54 6.87
C GLY A 41 -3.77 -11.38 6.80
N ALA A 42 -4.27 -10.15 6.97
CA ALA A 42 -5.68 -9.83 6.86
C ALA A 42 -6.25 -10.10 5.46
N LEU A 43 -5.51 -9.73 4.40
CA LEU A 43 -5.90 -10.03 3.03
C LEU A 43 -6.06 -11.54 2.81
N LYS A 44 -5.06 -12.32 3.25
CA LYS A 44 -5.07 -13.78 3.11
C LYS A 44 -6.15 -14.48 3.92
N SER A 45 -6.55 -13.91 5.06
CA SER A 45 -7.67 -14.43 5.86
C SER A 45 -9.04 -13.96 5.36
N GLY A 46 -9.10 -13.16 4.30
CA GLY A 46 -10.35 -12.63 3.75
C GLY A 46 -10.95 -11.46 4.55
N ASP A 47 -10.19 -10.85 5.46
CA ASP A 47 -10.62 -9.65 6.20
C ASP A 47 -10.37 -8.39 5.37
N LEU A 48 -11.15 -8.26 4.30
CA LEU A 48 -11.01 -7.18 3.32
C LEU A 48 -11.36 -5.81 3.93
N ALA A 49 -12.25 -5.79 4.92
CA ALA A 49 -12.64 -4.57 5.61
C ALA A 49 -11.48 -3.99 6.43
N LEU A 50 -10.72 -4.86 7.11
CA LEU A 50 -9.50 -4.44 7.80
C LEU A 50 -8.46 -3.91 6.81
N VAL A 51 -8.23 -4.59 5.69
CA VAL A 51 -7.27 -4.12 4.67
C VAL A 51 -7.65 -2.74 4.13
N GLU A 52 -8.92 -2.54 3.76
CA GLU A 52 -9.40 -1.25 3.24
C GLU A 52 -9.28 -0.13 4.28
N SER A 53 -9.74 -0.38 5.52
CA SER A 53 -9.71 0.62 6.58
C SER A 53 -8.27 0.96 7.02
N ASP A 54 -7.35 -0.01 6.95
CA ASP A 54 -5.93 0.19 7.21
C ASP A 54 -5.28 1.13 6.19
N ILE A 55 -5.57 0.93 4.91
CA ILE A 55 -5.09 1.82 3.84
C ILE A 55 -5.73 3.21 3.98
N ARG A 56 -7.04 3.26 4.20
CA ARG A 56 -7.79 4.51 4.33
C ARG A 56 -7.28 5.36 5.50
N ALA A 57 -6.91 4.74 6.62
CA ALA A 57 -6.34 5.44 7.76
C ALA A 57 -5.02 6.15 7.42
N VAL A 58 -4.19 5.56 6.55
CA VAL A 58 -2.95 6.20 6.05
C VAL A 58 -3.27 7.31 5.05
N VAL A 59 -4.19 7.09 4.11
CA VAL A 59 -4.62 8.12 3.14
C VAL A 59 -5.21 9.34 3.84
N GLU A 60 -6.08 9.15 4.83
CA GLU A 60 -6.64 10.26 5.61
C GLU A 60 -5.57 10.97 6.46
N ALA A 61 -4.60 10.22 6.98
CA ALA A 61 -3.49 10.78 7.74
C ALA A 61 -2.48 11.55 6.87
N SER A 62 -2.38 11.23 5.57
CA SER A 62 -1.44 11.86 4.65
C SER A 62 -1.87 13.24 4.16
N GLY A 63 -3.17 13.57 4.29
CA GLY A 63 -3.72 14.84 3.84
C GLY A 63 -3.61 14.99 2.32
N ASP A 64 -2.79 15.93 1.86
CA ASP A 64 -2.55 16.18 0.42
C ASP A 64 -1.32 15.43 -0.12
N LYS A 65 -0.65 14.61 0.71
CA LYS A 65 0.55 13.86 0.30
C LYS A 65 0.19 12.54 -0.36
N LEU A 66 0.99 12.22 -1.38
CA LEU A 66 0.84 11.04 -2.22
C LEU A 66 1.08 9.77 -1.40
N VAL A 67 0.16 8.81 -1.51
CA VAL A 67 0.25 7.49 -0.84
C VAL A 67 0.38 6.38 -1.87
N LYS A 68 1.41 5.56 -1.70
CA LYS A 68 1.66 4.32 -2.45
C LYS A 68 1.43 3.11 -1.57
N VAL A 69 0.68 2.14 -2.07
CA VAL A 69 0.31 0.93 -1.33
C VAL A 69 1.14 -0.25 -1.83
N ILE A 70 2.10 -0.69 -1.01
CA ILE A 70 2.89 -1.89 -1.26
C ILE A 70 2.05 -3.13 -0.93
N ILE A 71 1.75 -3.93 -1.96
CA ILE A 71 0.92 -5.15 -1.82
C ILE A 71 1.72 -6.41 -1.48
N GLU A 72 3.05 -6.35 -1.60
CA GLU A 72 3.98 -7.48 -1.46
C GLU A 72 3.60 -8.67 -2.37
N ALA A 73 3.61 -8.42 -3.67
CA ALA A 73 3.07 -9.31 -4.71
C ALA A 73 3.63 -10.74 -4.67
N CYS A 74 4.88 -10.94 -4.23
CA CYS A 74 5.50 -12.27 -4.17
C CYS A 74 4.86 -13.21 -3.13
N LEU A 75 4.02 -12.69 -2.23
CA LEU A 75 3.25 -13.47 -1.26
C LEU A 75 1.82 -13.74 -1.73
N LEU A 76 1.37 -13.11 -2.82
CA LEU A 76 -0.02 -13.08 -3.25
C LEU A 76 -0.24 -13.91 -4.52
N THR A 77 -1.41 -14.55 -4.59
CA THR A 77 -1.99 -15.06 -5.83
C THR A 77 -2.46 -13.90 -6.71
N ASP A 78 -2.68 -14.15 -8.00
CA ASP A 78 -3.16 -13.10 -8.92
C ASP A 78 -4.53 -12.54 -8.50
N GLN A 79 -5.41 -13.37 -7.95
CA GLN A 79 -6.70 -12.92 -7.41
C GLN A 79 -6.51 -11.99 -6.20
N GLU A 80 -5.60 -12.33 -5.28
CA GLU A 80 -5.28 -11.48 -4.12
C GLU A 80 -4.63 -10.16 -4.56
N LYS A 81 -3.78 -10.16 -5.60
CA LYS A 81 -3.19 -8.93 -6.16
C LYS A 81 -4.27 -7.99 -6.71
N VAL A 82 -5.23 -8.54 -7.47
CA VAL A 82 -6.37 -7.78 -7.99
C VAL A 82 -7.19 -7.18 -6.84
N LEU A 83 -7.51 -7.99 -5.83
CA LEU A 83 -8.25 -7.52 -4.65
C LEU A 83 -7.49 -6.41 -3.91
N ALA A 84 -6.19 -6.59 -3.65
CA ALA A 84 -5.36 -5.57 -2.99
C ALA A 84 -5.36 -4.24 -3.76
N CYS A 85 -5.25 -4.29 -5.09
CA CYS A 85 -5.30 -3.10 -5.94
C CYS A 85 -6.67 -2.40 -5.89
N GLN A 86 -7.76 -3.16 -5.93
CA GLN A 86 -9.11 -2.60 -5.84
C GLN A 86 -9.38 -1.96 -4.48
N LEU A 87 -8.91 -2.58 -3.39
CA LEU A 87 -9.01 -2.02 -2.04
C LEU A 87 -8.19 -0.75 -1.90
N ALA A 88 -6.97 -0.72 -2.46
CA ALA A 88 -6.13 0.47 -2.50
C ALA A 88 -6.80 1.64 -3.27
N GLN A 89 -7.39 1.35 -4.43
CA GLN A 89 -8.14 2.34 -5.21
C GLN A 89 -9.37 2.84 -4.45
N LYS A 90 -10.15 1.94 -3.85
CA LYS A 90 -11.34 2.27 -3.07
C LYS A 90 -11.04 3.10 -1.81
N ALA A 91 -9.87 2.88 -1.21
CA ALA A 91 -9.38 3.64 -0.07
C ALA A 91 -8.83 5.02 -0.45
N GLY A 92 -8.68 5.32 -1.76
CA GLY A 92 -8.24 6.62 -2.26
C GLY A 92 -6.73 6.80 -2.32
N SER A 93 -5.95 5.71 -2.37
CA SER A 93 -4.50 5.82 -2.60
C SER A 93 -4.18 6.21 -4.05
N ASP A 94 -3.00 6.81 -4.26
CA ASP A 94 -2.58 7.32 -5.56
C ASP A 94 -1.84 6.25 -6.39
N PHE A 95 -1.13 5.35 -5.72
CA PHE A 95 -0.28 4.33 -6.35
C PHE A 95 -0.45 2.96 -5.70
N VAL A 96 -0.22 1.92 -6.50
CA VAL A 96 0.07 0.57 -6.01
C VAL A 96 1.52 0.23 -6.32
N LYS A 97 2.21 -0.39 -5.36
CA LYS A 97 3.63 -0.77 -5.46
C LYS A 97 3.77 -2.28 -5.26
N THR A 98 4.63 -2.90 -6.07
CA THR A 98 4.72 -4.37 -6.10
C THR A 98 5.25 -4.94 -4.79
N SER A 99 6.41 -4.46 -4.32
CA SER A 99 7.22 -5.19 -3.34
C SER A 99 7.95 -4.26 -2.39
N THR A 100 8.29 -4.79 -1.21
CA THR A 100 9.14 -4.10 -0.24
C THR A 100 10.63 -4.25 -0.56
N GLY A 101 11.01 -5.36 -1.23
CA GLY A 101 12.40 -5.77 -1.42
C GLY A 101 12.98 -6.58 -0.26
N PHE A 102 12.19 -6.86 0.78
CA PHE A 102 12.61 -7.63 1.97
C PHE A 102 12.01 -9.04 2.01
N SER A 103 11.30 -9.45 0.96
CA SER A 103 10.65 -10.76 0.86
C SER A 103 11.32 -11.63 -0.22
N THR A 104 10.65 -12.71 -0.62
CA THR A 104 11.19 -13.77 -1.48
C THR A 104 11.32 -13.38 -2.96
N GLY A 105 10.73 -12.25 -3.38
CA GLY A 105 10.77 -11.78 -4.76
C GLY A 105 10.50 -10.28 -4.91
N GLY A 106 10.93 -9.73 -6.04
CA GLY A 106 10.69 -8.34 -6.42
C GLY A 106 9.60 -8.19 -7.48
N ALA A 107 9.63 -7.07 -8.20
CA ALA A 107 8.70 -6.79 -9.29
C ALA A 107 8.90 -7.75 -10.48
N THR A 108 7.79 -8.22 -11.07
CA THR A 108 7.78 -8.91 -12.36
C THR A 108 6.96 -8.14 -13.39
N ILE A 109 7.25 -8.34 -14.68
CA ILE A 109 6.47 -7.73 -15.77
C ILE A 109 4.99 -8.17 -15.70
N ALA A 110 4.74 -9.42 -15.30
CA ALA A 110 3.39 -9.95 -15.15
C ALA A 110 2.62 -9.23 -14.04
N ASP A 111 3.24 -9.03 -12.88
CA ASP A 111 2.61 -8.30 -11.76
C ASP A 111 2.31 -6.86 -12.13
N VAL A 112 3.27 -6.15 -12.71
CA VAL A 112 3.08 -4.75 -13.13
C VAL A 112 1.94 -4.62 -14.14
N ARG A 113 1.85 -5.55 -15.11
CA ARG A 113 0.75 -5.57 -16.09
C ARG A 113 -0.59 -5.80 -15.40
N LEU A 114 -0.69 -6.83 -14.57
CA LEU A 114 -1.93 -7.18 -13.86
C LEU A 114 -2.42 -6.02 -12.98
N MET A 115 -1.51 -5.39 -12.24
CA MET A 115 -1.81 -4.24 -11.39
C MET A 115 -2.29 -3.05 -12.21
N ARG A 116 -1.60 -2.71 -13.31
CA ARG A 116 -2.01 -1.62 -14.22
C ARG A 116 -3.37 -1.87 -14.86
N GLU A 117 -3.64 -3.10 -15.31
CA GLU A 117 -4.95 -3.49 -15.84
C GLU A 117 -6.06 -3.35 -14.78
N THR A 118 -5.74 -3.59 -13.50
CA THR A 118 -6.69 -3.50 -12.40
C THR A 118 -7.01 -2.06 -12.00
N VAL A 119 -6.00 -1.20 -11.86
CA VAL A 119 -6.21 0.18 -11.36
C VAL A 119 -6.52 1.20 -12.47
N GLY A 120 -6.28 0.83 -13.73
CA GLY A 120 -6.58 1.69 -14.88
C GLY A 120 -5.53 2.79 -15.13
N PRO A 121 -5.87 3.83 -15.92
CA PRO A 121 -4.93 4.87 -16.32
C PRO A 121 -4.80 6.01 -15.29
N ASP A 122 -5.80 6.22 -14.43
CA ASP A 122 -5.88 7.40 -13.55
C ASP A 122 -5.10 7.23 -12.23
N MET A 123 -4.87 5.98 -11.83
CA MET A 123 -4.10 5.58 -10.67
C MET A 123 -2.86 4.82 -11.13
N GLY A 124 -1.78 4.88 -10.36
CA GLY A 124 -0.78 3.81 -10.38
C GLY A 124 0.62 4.19 -10.75
#